data_AF-A0A060Y8L4-F1
#
_entry.id   AF-A0A060Y8L4-F1
#
_cell.length_a   1.000
_cell.length_b   1.000
_cell.length_c   1.000
_cell.angle_alpha   90.00
_cell.angle_beta   90.00
_cell.angle_gamma   90.00
#
_symmetry.space_group_name_H-M   'P 1'
#
loop_
_entity.id
_entity.type
_entity.pdbx_description
1 polymer ?
#
loop_
_entity_poly.entity_id
_entity_poly.type
_entity_poly.pdbx_seq_one_letter_code
_entity_poly.pdbx_strand_id
1 'polypeptide(L)' 'MEQEKLAVYHGAISREEGEMRLWTAGRDGSYLIRNSESLAGLYCLCVL' A
#
# COMPACT_ATOMS: atom_id res chain seq x y z
N MET A 1 -16.23 -5.03 -16.48
CA MET A 1 -15.58 -3.82 -15.93
C MET A 1 -14.14 -4.20 -15.65
N GLU A 2 -13.22 -3.85 -16.55
CA GLU A 2 -11.79 -3.94 -16.25
C GLU A 2 -11.49 -2.92 -15.17
N GLN A 3 -11.10 -3.39 -13.98
CA GLN A 3 -10.53 -2.52 -12.97
C GLN A 3 -9.19 -2.03 -13.51
N GLU A 4 -9.05 -0.72 -13.72
CA GLU A 4 -7.74 -0.11 -13.90
C GLU A 4 -6.85 -0.54 -12.72
N LYS A 5 -5.76 -1.26 -13.03
CA LYS A 5 -4.80 -1.70 -12.04
C LYS A 5 -3.98 -0.48 -11.62
N LEU A 6 -4.41 0.19 -10.56
CA LEU A 6 -3.66 1.29 -9.97
C LEU A 6 -2.27 0.80 -9.56
N ALA A 7 -1.21 1.35 -10.16
CA ALA A 7 0.16 0.87 -9.97
C ALA A 7 0.64 0.95 -8.51
N VAL A 8 0.06 1.85 -7.72
CA VAL A 8 0.34 2.03 -6.29
C VAL A 8 -0.51 1.15 -5.37
N TYR A 9 -1.39 0.31 -5.92
CA TYR A 9 -2.19 -0.63 -5.13
C TYR A 9 -1.52 -2.00 -5.06
N HIS A 10 -1.23 -2.46 -3.84
CA HIS A 10 -0.46 -3.68 -3.59
C HIS A 10 -1.29 -4.82 -3.00
N GLY A 11 -2.62 -4.66 -2.88
CA GLY A 11 -3.49 -5.70 -2.32
C GLY A 11 -3.26 -5.95 -0.83
N ALA A 12 -3.42 -7.20 -0.39
CA ALA A 12 -3.33 -7.60 1.01
C ALA A 12 -1.89 -7.88 1.46
N ILE A 13 -1.03 -6.85 1.41
CA ILE A 13 0.28 -6.89 2.09
C ILE A 13 0.14 -6.48 3.56
N SER A 14 1.04 -6.98 4.41
CA SER A 14 1.08 -6.57 5.81
C SER A 14 1.55 -5.13 5.96
N ARG A 15 1.33 -4.56 7.14
CA ARG A 15 1.87 -3.27 7.52
C ARG A 15 3.40 -3.23 7.39
N GLU A 16 4.07 -4.24 7.92
CA GLU A 16 5.54 -4.33 7.96
C GLU A 16 6.12 -4.44 6.55
N GLU A 17 5.50 -5.22 5.66
CA GLU A 17 5.88 -5.29 4.25
C GLU A 17 5.71 -3.93 3.56
N GLY A 18 4.64 -3.19 3.87
CA GLY A 18 4.42 -1.85 3.36
C GLY A 18 5.49 -0.85 3.82
N GLU A 19 5.82 -0.87 5.11
CA GLU A 19 6.89 -0.04 5.70
C GLU A 19 8.26 -0.37 5.08
N MET A 20 8.59 -1.66 4.91
CA MET A 20 9.85 -2.09 4.30
C MET A 20 9.98 -1.61 2.85
N ARG A 21 8.91 -1.65 2.05
CA ARG A 21 8.92 -1.17 0.66
C ARG A 21 9.16 0.33 0.58
N LEU A 22 8.46 1.09 1.40
CA LEU A 22 8.62 2.54 1.46
C LEU A 22 10.04 2.92 1.90
N TRP A 23 10.54 2.27 2.96
CA TRP A 23 11.91 2.44 3.42
C TRP A 23 12.95 2.12 2.34
N THR A 24 12.76 1.03 1.60
CA THR A 24 13.65 0.62 0.50
C THR A 24 13.61 1.61 -0.68
N ALA A 25 12.45 2.22 -0.94
CA ALA A 25 12.33 3.27 -1.96
C ALA A 25 13.09 4.55 -1.58
N GLY A 26 13.20 4.86 -0.29
CA GLY A 26 14.08 5.89 0.26
C GLY A 26 13.84 7.30 -0.27
N ARG A 27 12.61 7.59 -0.71
CA ARG A 27 12.22 8.88 -1.28
C ARG A 27 11.04 9.46 -0.51
N ASP A 28 11.21 10.65 0.05
CA ASP A 28 10.15 11.39 0.73
C ASP A 28 8.91 11.54 -0.16
N GLY A 29 7.74 11.28 0.42
CA GLY A 29 6.48 11.33 -0.31
C GLY A 29 6.21 10.10 -1.19
N SER A 30 7.07 9.07 -1.16
CA SER A 30 6.70 7.75 -1.65
C SER A 30 5.48 7.23 -0.90
N TYR A 31 4.55 6.61 -1.63
CA TYR A 31 3.31 6.10 -1.04
C TYR A 31 2.85 4.82 -1.71
N LEU A 32 2.02 4.07 -0.99
CA LEU A 32 1.33 2.89 -1.48
C LEU A 32 -0.05 2.74 -0.85
N ILE A 33 -0.92 2.00 -1.53
CA ILE A 33 -2.25 1.63 -1.06
C ILE A 33 -2.29 0.11 -0.85
N ARG A 34 -2.82 -0.34 0.28
CA ARG A 34 -3.00 -1.76 0.61
C ARG A 34 -4.36 -2.01 1.25
N ASN A 35 -4.76 -3.27 1.37
CA ASN A 35 -5.93 -3.64 2.17
C ASN A 35 -5.63 -3.44 3.66
N SER A 36 -6.65 -3.04 4.42
CA SER A 36 -6.58 -3.02 5.87
C SER A 36 -6.54 -4.44 6.42
N GLU A 37 -5.62 -4.69 7.34
CA GLU A 37 -5.52 -5.97 8.05
C GLU A 37 -6.55 -6.08 9.18
N SER A 38 -7.01 -4.95 9.73
CA SER A 38 -7.93 -4.93 10.86
C SER A 38 -9.39 -4.89 10.45
N LEU A 39 -9.70 -4.32 9.27
CA LEU A 39 -11.08 -4.07 8.83
C LEU A 39 -11.25 -4.46 7.36
N ALA A 40 -12.04 -5.51 7.12
CA ALA A 40 -12.32 -5.99 5.77
C ALA A 40 -13.02 -4.91 4.91
N GLY A 41 -12.65 -4.83 3.63
CA GLY A 41 -13.22 -3.88 2.68
C GLY A 41 -12.66 -2.45 2.80
N LEU A 42 -11.76 -2.18 3.74
CA LEU A 42 -11.07 -0.91 3.85
C LEU A 42 -9.66 -0.96 3.27
N TYR A 43 -9.16 0.22 2.91
CA TYR A 43 -7.81 0.42 2.39
C TYR A 43 -6.99 1.28 3.35
N CYS A 44 -5.68 1.06 3.34
CA CYS A 44 -4.70 1.89 4.04
C CYS A 44 -3.84 2.62 3.01
N LEU A 45 -3.68 3.94 3.21
CA LEU A 45 -2.66 4.74 2.55
C LEU A 45 -1.42 4.76 3.46
N CYS A 46 -0.28 4.34 2.93
CA CYS A 46 1.00 4.36 3.62
C CYS A 46 1.92 5.35 2.88
N VAL A 47 2.57 6.26 3.62
CA VAL A 47 3.44 7.31 3.07
C VAL A 47 4.76 7.29 3.85
N LEU A 48 5.88 7.46 3.14
CA LEU A 48 7.19 7.72 3.74
C LEU A 48 7.35 9.20 4.07
#